data_AF-A0A533ZAQ9-F1
#
_entry.id   AF-A0A533ZAQ9-F1
#
_cell.length_a   1.000
_cell.length_b   1.000
_cell.length_c   1.000
_cell.angle_alpha   90.00
_cell.angle_beta   90.00
_cell.angle_gamma   90.00
#
_symmetry.space_group_name_H-M   'P 1'
#
loop_
_entity.id
_entity.type
_entity.pdbx_description
1 polymer ?
#
loop_
_entity_poly.entity_id
_entity_poly.type
_entity_poly.pdbx_seq_one_letter_code
_entity_poly.pdbx_strand_id
1 'polypeptide(L)'
;MYRYGLVGNCQVSALISDSGSVDWMCLPRPDSPPVFGGILDPNGGRFAISTPAAPEHLTTSQQYLPNTNILVTVVSLANGDSFRITDFCPRFEQYGRIYRPAALFRIVEAVSGHPSVVVSCRPVSGWEKEPVRSIRGSSHIRFEIRGEVLRLLTNLPLTYLCEETPVALTQKLYFGLTWGLGIEDDLVRVTHEFLDQTTRYWRTWVKNCSVPVWHQQQVIRSALALKLHCFEDTGAILAALTTSLPEQPGGGRNWDYRYCWLRDAYYALTAFNNLGHFEEMEAFLNFLLNIAHAHEHSRDRLRPVYTLSQGFQLPETAHANWKGFQQSTPVRSNNQGAHAVSDSVTPGCGKAEAAGRSTRSPISCAGPGWNASNASGRPGSSPHYRLTWQERGSVRRRPCSALQKGEPCATARRMTATTPRCRNSRCSDTPTGSSAKPPPPRLSASSEYGTGPRRPASFTGMSARTISENRNPAL
;
A
#
# COMPACT_ATOMS: atom_id res chain seq x y z
N MET A 1 -15.53 5.16 -15.46
CA MET A 1 -14.68 4.27 -14.65
C MET A 1 -13.29 4.87 -14.59
N TYR A 2 -12.64 4.89 -13.43
CA TYR A 2 -11.29 5.44 -13.26
C TYR A 2 -10.30 4.66 -14.15
N ARG A 3 -9.52 5.33 -15.01
CA ARG A 3 -8.52 4.67 -15.89
C ARG A 3 -7.24 4.39 -15.13
N TYR A 4 -7.32 3.48 -14.16
CA TYR A 4 -6.22 3.09 -13.28
C TYR A 4 -6.12 1.58 -13.10
N GLY A 5 -4.89 1.07 -13.08
CA GLY A 5 -4.56 -0.26 -12.59
C GLY A 5 -4.13 -0.22 -11.13
N LEU A 6 -4.41 -1.30 -10.40
CA LEU A 6 -4.10 -1.48 -9.00
C LEU A 6 -2.95 -2.47 -8.84
N VAL A 7 -1.90 -2.05 -8.14
CA VAL A 7 -0.76 -2.91 -7.76
C VAL A 7 -0.63 -2.90 -6.24
N GLY A 8 -0.26 -4.02 -5.63
CA GLY A 8 -0.07 -4.12 -4.19
C GLY A 8 0.44 -5.47 -3.72
N ASN A 9 0.67 -5.60 -2.42
CA ASN A 9 1.18 -6.84 -1.80
C ASN A 9 0.56 -7.18 -0.43
N CYS A 10 -0.64 -6.63 -0.14
CA CYS A 10 -1.33 -6.77 1.15
C CYS A 10 -0.66 -6.01 2.32
N GLN A 11 0.41 -5.26 2.05
CA GLN A 11 1.00 -4.28 2.98
C GLN A 11 0.83 -2.86 2.44
N VAL A 12 1.11 -2.67 1.15
CA VAL A 12 0.97 -1.40 0.43
C VAL A 12 0.23 -1.60 -0.88
N SER A 13 -0.32 -0.50 -1.40
CA SER A 13 -1.00 -0.46 -2.69
C SER A 13 -0.74 0.85 -3.42
N ALA A 14 -0.76 0.80 -4.74
CA ALA A 14 -0.61 1.95 -5.62
C ALA A 14 -1.65 1.90 -6.75
N LEU A 15 -2.19 3.07 -7.13
CA LEU A 15 -2.96 3.22 -8.37
C LEU A 15 -2.09 3.85 -9.45
N ILE A 16 -2.11 3.21 -10.62
CA ILE A 16 -1.26 3.52 -11.76
C ILE A 16 -2.16 3.93 -12.91
N SER A 17 -2.00 5.16 -13.40
CA SER A 17 -2.79 5.67 -14.53
C SER A 17 -2.58 4.84 -15.79
N ASP A 18 -3.44 5.01 -16.78
CA ASP A 18 -3.29 4.44 -18.12
C ASP A 18 -2.03 4.94 -18.86
N SER A 19 -1.41 6.04 -18.42
CA SER A 19 -0.11 6.54 -18.89
C SER A 19 1.08 5.98 -18.11
N GLY A 20 0.84 5.16 -17.07
CA GLY A 20 1.90 4.59 -16.23
C GLY A 20 2.41 5.55 -15.17
N SER A 21 1.65 6.56 -14.75
CA SER A 21 1.98 7.40 -13.59
C SER A 21 1.42 6.79 -12.31
N VAL A 22 2.21 6.74 -11.24
CA VAL A 22 1.71 6.37 -9.91
C VAL A 22 1.12 7.62 -9.26
N ASP A 23 -0.20 7.73 -9.27
CA ASP A 23 -0.92 8.92 -8.81
C ASP A 23 -1.58 8.75 -7.45
N TRP A 24 -1.59 7.52 -6.91
CA TRP A 24 -2.05 7.26 -5.55
C TRP A 24 -1.14 6.24 -4.88
N MET A 25 -0.59 6.59 -3.72
CA MET A 25 0.11 5.66 -2.84
C MET A 25 0.18 6.24 -1.43
N CYS A 26 -0.18 5.43 -0.43
CA CYS A 26 -0.03 5.75 0.98
C CYS A 26 1.06 4.86 1.60
N LEU A 27 1.94 5.45 2.41
CA LEU A 27 3.06 4.76 3.06
C LEU A 27 3.21 5.24 4.51
N PRO A 28 3.65 4.37 5.45
CA PRO A 28 3.97 2.95 5.28
C PRO A 28 2.76 2.01 5.19
N ARG A 29 1.55 2.51 5.49
CA ARG A 29 0.31 1.73 5.51
C ARG A 29 -0.74 2.34 4.57
N PRO A 30 -1.75 1.57 4.15
CA PRO A 30 -2.82 2.09 3.29
C PRO A 30 -3.62 3.25 3.93
N ASP A 31 -3.76 3.25 5.26
CA ASP A 31 -4.46 4.28 6.03
C ASP A 31 -3.58 5.50 6.39
N SER A 32 -2.29 5.49 6.04
CA SER A 32 -1.36 6.61 6.26
C SER A 32 -1.68 7.79 5.33
N PRO A 33 -1.19 9.01 5.63
CA PRO A 33 -1.27 10.12 4.67
C PRO A 33 -0.56 9.79 3.35
N PRO A 34 -1.07 10.27 2.20
CA PRO A 34 -0.51 9.95 0.89
C PRO A 34 0.94 10.44 0.76
N VAL A 35 1.77 9.67 0.06
CA VAL A 35 3.03 10.16 -0.53
C VAL A 35 2.82 10.58 -1.98
N PHE A 36 1.84 9.97 -2.64
CA PHE A 36 1.33 10.36 -3.94
C PHE A 36 -0.20 10.46 -3.87
N GLY A 37 -0.72 11.59 -4.31
CA GLY A 37 -2.12 11.97 -4.31
C GLY A 37 -2.53 12.67 -5.61
N GLY A 38 -1.75 12.53 -6.68
CA GLY A 38 -2.02 13.03 -8.03
C GLY A 38 -3.45 12.82 -8.53
N ILE A 39 -4.09 11.72 -8.12
CA ILE A 39 -5.49 11.41 -8.47
C ILE A 39 -6.48 12.44 -7.89
N LEU A 40 -6.21 13.00 -6.71
CA LEU A 40 -7.06 13.99 -6.04
C LEU A 40 -6.64 15.42 -6.36
N ASP A 41 -5.35 15.66 -6.61
CA ASP A 41 -4.83 16.98 -6.92
C ASP A 41 -3.50 16.83 -7.70
N PRO A 42 -3.30 17.55 -8.82
CA PRO A 42 -2.02 17.54 -9.55
C PRO A 42 -0.79 17.89 -8.70
N ASN A 43 -0.98 18.67 -7.62
CA ASN A 43 0.08 19.04 -6.67
C ASN A 43 0.21 18.03 -5.52
N GLY A 44 -0.61 16.97 -5.47
CA GLY A 44 -0.58 15.92 -4.45
C GLY A 44 0.58 14.94 -4.59
N GLY A 45 1.54 15.18 -5.48
CA GLY A 45 2.67 14.31 -5.73
C GLY A 45 2.35 13.08 -6.58
N ARG A 46 3.35 12.62 -7.33
CA ARG A 46 3.27 11.44 -8.22
C ARG A 46 4.65 10.86 -8.51
N PHE A 47 4.67 9.64 -9.03
CA PHE A 47 5.84 9.03 -9.66
C PHE A 47 5.53 8.67 -11.11
N ALA A 48 5.97 9.52 -12.04
CA ALA A 48 5.68 9.44 -13.46
C ALA A 48 6.89 9.00 -14.29
N ILE A 49 6.64 8.17 -15.29
CA ILE A 49 7.54 7.90 -16.42
C ILE A 49 6.80 8.38 -17.66
N SER A 50 7.23 9.50 -18.21
CA SER A 50 6.59 10.16 -19.35
C SER A 50 7.55 10.22 -20.54
N THR A 51 7.10 10.80 -21.65
CA THR A 51 7.91 11.12 -22.82
C THR A 51 7.74 12.60 -23.17
N PRO A 52 8.71 13.26 -23.83
CA PRO A 52 8.55 14.65 -24.28
C PRO A 52 7.44 14.85 -25.32
N ALA A 53 6.96 13.77 -25.97
CA ALA A 53 5.86 13.84 -26.91
C ALA A 53 4.55 14.25 -26.23
N ALA A 54 3.73 15.03 -26.94
CA ALA A 54 2.45 15.52 -26.44
C ALA A 54 1.46 14.35 -26.18
N PRO A 55 0.63 14.41 -25.11
CA PRO A 55 -0.26 13.31 -24.72
C PRO A 55 -1.21 12.81 -25.82
N GLU A 56 -1.69 13.71 -26.68
CA GLU A 56 -2.56 13.40 -27.83
C GLU A 56 -1.88 12.55 -28.91
N HIS A 57 -0.55 12.47 -28.90
CA HIS A 57 0.24 11.62 -29.80
C HIS A 57 0.63 10.28 -29.16
N LEU A 58 0.09 9.97 -27.98
CA LEU A 58 0.37 8.74 -27.27
C LEU A 58 -0.82 7.79 -27.35
N THR A 59 -0.53 6.54 -27.69
CA THR A 59 -1.48 5.43 -27.51
C THR A 59 -1.03 4.59 -26.34
N THR A 60 -1.92 4.36 -25.38
CA THR A 60 -1.61 3.56 -24.20
C THR A 60 -2.46 2.31 -24.12
N SER A 61 -1.86 1.23 -23.62
CA SER A 61 -2.59 0.00 -23.27
C SER A 61 -2.07 -0.51 -21.94
N GLN A 62 -2.97 -1.11 -21.15
CA GLN A 62 -2.63 -1.60 -19.83
C GLN A 62 -3.26 -2.97 -19.60
N GLN A 63 -2.46 -3.91 -19.10
CA GLN A 63 -2.90 -5.27 -18.81
C GLN A 63 -2.14 -5.84 -17.61
N TYR A 64 -2.79 -6.72 -16.86
CA TYR A 64 -2.09 -7.50 -15.85
C TYR A 64 -1.38 -8.68 -16.51
N LEU A 65 -0.21 -9.07 -15.99
CA LEU A 65 0.34 -10.39 -16.34
C LEU A 65 -0.67 -11.47 -15.90
N PRO A 66 -0.93 -12.50 -16.73
CA PRO A 66 -1.97 -13.49 -16.46
C PRO A 66 -1.86 -14.11 -15.07
N ASN A 67 -2.98 -14.07 -14.33
CA ASN A 67 -3.14 -14.60 -12.98
C ASN A 67 -2.20 -13.95 -11.94
N THR A 68 -1.97 -12.64 -12.06
CA THR A 68 -1.12 -11.89 -11.11
C THR A 68 -1.66 -10.49 -10.79
N ASN A 69 -1.06 -9.85 -9.79
CA ASN A 69 -1.18 -8.41 -9.50
C ASN A 69 0.00 -7.59 -10.05
N ILE A 70 0.63 -8.05 -11.13
CA ILE A 70 1.71 -7.35 -11.82
C ILE A 70 1.11 -6.65 -13.03
N LEU A 71 1.30 -5.33 -13.11
CA LEU A 71 0.70 -4.49 -14.14
C LEU A 71 1.72 -4.15 -15.21
N VAL A 72 1.29 -4.20 -16.47
CA VAL A 72 2.09 -3.84 -17.62
C VAL A 72 1.37 -2.72 -18.36
N THR A 73 2.02 -1.57 -18.46
CA THR A 73 1.55 -0.42 -19.24
C THR A 73 2.46 -0.25 -20.46
N VAL A 74 1.91 -0.23 -21.67
CA VAL A 74 2.65 0.04 -22.91
C VAL A 74 2.24 1.40 -23.43
N VAL A 75 3.23 2.25 -23.72
CA VAL A 75 3.05 3.58 -24.30
C VAL A 75 3.69 3.58 -25.68
N SER A 76 2.90 3.87 -26.70
CA SER A 76 3.33 3.96 -28.09
C SER A 76 3.24 5.40 -28.58
N LEU A 77 4.28 5.86 -29.27
CA LEU A 77 4.38 7.20 -29.82
C LEU A 77 3.99 7.18 -31.31
N ALA A 78 3.56 8.34 -31.82
CA ALA A 78 3.19 8.51 -33.22
C ALA A 78 4.33 8.23 -34.22
N ASN A 79 5.60 8.30 -33.78
CA ASN A 79 6.77 8.00 -34.61
C ASN A 79 7.09 6.48 -34.71
N GLY A 80 6.30 5.61 -34.08
CA GLY A 80 6.52 4.15 -34.06
C GLY A 80 7.40 3.64 -32.92
N ASP A 81 7.99 4.53 -32.12
CA ASP A 81 8.67 4.13 -30.88
C ASP A 81 7.64 3.69 -29.84
N SER A 82 8.01 2.74 -29.01
CA SER A 82 7.18 2.35 -27.86
C SER A 82 8.01 1.83 -26.72
N PHE A 83 7.52 2.04 -25.50
CA PHE A 83 8.12 1.49 -24.29
C PHE A 83 7.05 0.87 -23.40
N ARG A 84 7.52 0.06 -22.46
CA ARG A 84 6.71 -0.67 -21.50
C ARG A 84 7.18 -0.38 -20.09
N ILE A 85 6.23 -0.24 -19.19
CA ILE A 85 6.44 -0.14 -17.75
C ILE A 85 5.82 -1.38 -17.11
N THR A 86 6.60 -2.14 -16.35
CA THR A 86 6.11 -3.27 -15.53
C THR A 86 6.18 -2.88 -14.06
N ASP A 87 5.02 -2.80 -13.41
CA ASP A 87 4.86 -2.35 -12.03
C ASP A 87 4.41 -3.50 -11.13
N PHE A 88 5.07 -3.68 -9.98
CA PHE A 88 4.71 -4.71 -8.99
C PHE A 88 5.16 -4.34 -7.57
N CYS A 89 4.45 -4.86 -6.57
CA CYS A 89 4.90 -4.84 -5.18
C CYS A 89 5.38 -6.25 -4.81
N PRO A 90 6.60 -6.44 -4.27
CA PRO A 90 7.13 -7.76 -3.96
C PRO A 90 6.25 -8.52 -2.97
N ARG A 91 5.97 -9.79 -3.28
CA ARG A 91 5.22 -10.71 -2.40
C ARG A 91 5.60 -12.15 -2.66
N PHE A 92 6.21 -12.81 -1.69
CA PHE A 92 6.57 -14.24 -1.80
C PHE A 92 6.95 -14.82 -0.44
N GLU A 93 7.07 -16.14 -0.34
CA GLU A 93 7.62 -16.79 0.85
C GLU A 93 9.14 -16.66 0.88
N GLN A 94 9.67 -16.21 2.02
CA GLN A 94 11.10 -16.12 2.27
C GLN A 94 11.38 -16.47 3.73
N TYR A 95 12.28 -17.42 3.97
CA TYR A 95 12.67 -17.84 5.32
C TYR A 95 11.47 -18.21 6.23
N GLY A 96 10.46 -18.89 5.67
CA GLY A 96 9.28 -19.35 6.42
C GLY A 96 8.23 -18.28 6.73
N ARG A 97 8.36 -17.08 6.17
CA ARG A 97 7.38 -15.99 6.29
C ARG A 97 7.06 -15.38 4.94
N ILE A 98 5.90 -14.72 4.84
CA ILE A 98 5.57 -13.92 3.67
C ILE A 98 6.40 -12.63 3.71
N TYR A 99 7.29 -12.47 2.74
CA TYR A 99 8.02 -11.24 2.47
C TYR A 99 7.12 -10.31 1.64
N ARG A 100 6.71 -9.19 2.24
CA ARG A 100 5.82 -8.17 1.67
C ARG A 100 6.26 -6.76 2.10
N PRO A 101 7.44 -6.28 1.64
CA PRO A 101 7.96 -4.98 2.06
C PRO A 101 7.04 -3.84 1.64
N ALA A 102 7.08 -2.71 2.34
CA ALA A 102 6.46 -1.47 1.90
C ALA A 102 7.26 -0.87 0.74
N ALA A 103 7.09 -1.46 -0.45
CA ALA A 103 7.87 -1.13 -1.63
C ALA A 103 7.09 -1.31 -2.94
N LEU A 104 7.44 -0.50 -3.94
CA LEU A 104 6.98 -0.58 -5.32
C LEU A 104 8.20 -0.70 -6.24
N PHE A 105 8.18 -1.66 -7.16
CA PHE A 105 9.21 -1.86 -8.16
C PHE A 105 8.66 -1.60 -9.57
N ARG A 106 9.50 -1.01 -10.41
CA ARG A 106 9.15 -0.62 -11.78
C ARG A 106 10.29 -0.96 -12.72
N ILE A 107 9.97 -1.57 -13.86
CA ILE A 107 10.91 -1.88 -14.94
C ILE A 107 10.44 -1.15 -16.20
N VAL A 108 11.31 -0.33 -16.79
CA VAL A 108 11.03 0.41 -18.02
C VAL A 108 11.92 -0.11 -19.13
N GLU A 109 11.33 -0.55 -20.23
CA GLU A 109 12.07 -1.09 -21.37
C GLU A 109 11.49 -0.65 -22.71
N ALA A 110 12.35 -0.44 -23.70
CA ALA A 110 11.91 -0.18 -25.07
C ALA A 110 11.27 -1.44 -25.66
N VAL A 111 10.14 -1.28 -26.33
CA VAL A 111 9.45 -2.33 -27.08
C VAL A 111 9.78 -2.21 -28.56
N SER A 112 9.80 -0.97 -29.08
CA SER A 112 10.21 -0.64 -30.44
C SER A 112 11.02 0.65 -30.43
N GLY A 113 12.09 0.70 -31.22
CA GLY A 113 12.95 1.86 -31.38
C GLY A 113 13.66 2.30 -30.10
N HIS A 114 13.92 3.60 -29.96
CA HIS A 114 14.66 4.20 -28.85
C HIS A 114 13.90 5.39 -28.25
N PRO A 115 12.73 5.15 -27.63
CA PRO A 115 11.89 6.23 -27.13
C PRO A 115 12.64 7.09 -26.11
N SER A 116 12.42 8.39 -26.17
CA SER A 116 12.88 9.33 -25.14
C SER A 116 11.92 9.33 -23.97
N VAL A 117 12.43 9.09 -22.76
CA VAL A 117 11.66 9.05 -21.51
C VAL A 117 12.15 10.10 -20.52
N VAL A 118 11.22 10.63 -19.72
CA VAL A 118 11.46 11.54 -18.61
C VAL A 118 10.93 10.89 -17.35
N VAL A 119 11.71 10.88 -16.28
CA VAL A 119 11.33 10.26 -15.00
C VAL A 119 11.21 11.34 -13.95
N SER A 120 10.06 11.41 -13.29
CA SER A 120 9.77 12.39 -12.24
C SER A 120 9.19 11.68 -11.01
N CYS A 121 9.85 11.82 -9.85
CA CYS A 121 9.35 11.29 -8.58
C CYS A 121 9.25 12.44 -7.57
N ARG A 122 8.02 12.90 -7.33
CA ARG A 122 7.72 14.06 -6.48
C ARG A 122 6.78 13.64 -5.36
N PRO A 123 7.29 13.04 -4.27
CA PRO A 123 6.46 12.72 -3.12
C PRO A 123 6.10 13.98 -2.32
N VAL A 124 4.95 13.94 -1.65
CA VAL A 124 4.49 15.00 -0.74
C VAL A 124 4.39 14.50 0.69
N SER A 125 4.43 15.43 1.64
CA SER A 125 4.22 15.14 3.07
C SER A 125 2.73 15.11 3.42
N GLY A 126 2.01 14.09 2.95
CA GLY A 126 0.63 13.85 3.37
C GLY A 126 -0.36 14.93 2.93
N TRP A 127 -1.26 15.30 3.84
CA TRP A 127 -2.41 16.17 3.55
C TRP A 127 -2.05 17.65 3.35
N GLU A 128 -0.88 18.10 3.80
CA GLU A 128 -0.43 19.48 3.58
C GLU A 128 0.03 19.72 2.13
N LYS A 129 0.26 18.65 1.35
CA LYS A 129 0.83 18.69 -0.01
C LYS A 129 2.21 19.35 -0.11
N GLU A 130 2.92 19.49 1.00
CA GLU A 130 4.28 20.04 1.00
C GLU A 130 5.21 19.13 0.19
N PRO A 131 5.87 19.65 -0.86
CA PRO A 131 6.85 18.88 -1.62
C PRO A 131 8.01 18.46 -0.72
N VAL A 132 8.38 17.17 -0.80
CA VAL A 132 9.48 16.66 0.02
C VAL A 132 10.80 16.89 -0.72
N ARG A 133 11.75 17.53 -0.05
CA ARG A 133 13.08 17.78 -0.60
C ARG A 133 13.79 16.45 -0.92
N SER A 134 14.36 16.36 -2.11
CA SER A 134 15.23 15.24 -2.51
C SER A 134 16.63 15.42 -1.93
N ILE A 135 17.16 14.35 -1.35
CA ILE A 135 18.55 14.26 -0.87
C ILE A 135 19.25 13.20 -1.71
N ARG A 136 20.27 13.60 -2.46
CA ARG A 136 21.04 12.73 -3.34
C ARG A 136 21.97 11.83 -2.53
N GLY A 137 21.79 10.53 -2.65
CA GLY A 137 22.75 9.51 -2.21
C GLY A 137 23.72 9.12 -3.35
N SER A 138 24.49 8.07 -3.13
CA SER A 138 25.43 7.53 -4.14
C SER A 138 24.72 6.86 -5.32
N SER A 139 23.69 6.06 -5.03
CA SER A 139 22.93 5.25 -6.00
C SER A 139 21.41 5.38 -5.85
N HIS A 140 20.95 6.34 -5.05
CA HIS A 140 19.54 6.50 -4.72
C HIS A 140 19.21 7.96 -4.37
N ILE A 141 17.93 8.31 -4.40
CA ILE A 141 17.39 9.55 -3.84
C ILE A 141 16.65 9.22 -2.55
N ARG A 142 16.85 10.05 -1.51
CA ARG A 142 16.14 9.96 -0.23
C ARG A 142 15.15 11.10 -0.10
N PHE A 143 14.00 10.82 0.48
CA PHE A 143 12.97 11.77 0.86
C PHE A 143 12.65 11.53 2.34
N GLU A 144 12.82 12.56 3.17
CA GLU A 144 12.50 12.48 4.60
C GLU A 144 11.03 12.85 4.80
N ILE A 145 10.23 11.90 5.26
CA ILE A 145 8.78 12.03 5.36
C ILE A 145 8.35 11.52 6.73
N ARG A 146 7.77 12.39 7.56
CA ARG A 146 7.22 12.03 8.87
C ARG A 146 8.21 11.31 9.80
N GLY A 147 9.49 11.71 9.77
CA GLY A 147 10.55 11.10 10.60
C GLY A 147 11.12 9.79 10.06
N GLU A 148 10.63 9.30 8.92
CA GLU A 148 11.12 8.12 8.23
C GLU A 148 11.68 8.48 6.85
N VAL A 149 12.24 7.49 6.15
CA VAL A 149 12.90 7.68 4.85
C VAL A 149 12.19 6.87 3.77
N LEU A 150 11.72 7.56 2.74
CA LEU A 150 11.37 6.99 1.45
C LEU A 150 12.61 7.03 0.55
N ARG A 151 13.01 5.89 -0.01
CA ARG A 151 14.17 5.78 -0.91
C ARG A 151 13.72 5.39 -2.31
N LEU A 152 14.26 6.09 -3.31
CA LEU A 152 14.15 5.72 -4.72
C LEU A 152 15.51 5.25 -5.22
N LEU A 153 15.66 3.94 -5.40
CA LEU A 153 16.83 3.33 -6.03
C LEU A 153 16.63 3.24 -7.54
N THR A 154 17.69 3.50 -8.31
CA THR A 154 17.63 3.39 -9.77
C THR A 154 19.00 3.19 -10.41
N ASN A 155 19.02 2.61 -11.61
CA ASN A 155 20.17 2.63 -12.52
C ASN A 155 20.14 3.81 -13.52
N LEU A 156 19.12 4.68 -13.46
CA LEU A 156 19.11 5.96 -14.18
C LEU A 156 20.14 6.91 -13.54
N PRO A 157 20.96 7.65 -14.32
CA PRO A 157 21.84 8.66 -13.74
C PRO A 157 21.06 9.67 -12.87
N LEU A 158 21.48 9.81 -11.61
CA LEU A 158 20.75 10.61 -10.62
C LEU A 158 20.62 12.08 -11.02
N THR A 159 21.56 12.63 -11.80
CA THR A 159 21.45 13.98 -12.35
C THR A 159 20.22 14.10 -13.26
N TYR A 160 20.01 13.16 -14.18
CA TYR A 160 18.84 13.16 -15.07
C TYR A 160 17.53 12.94 -14.32
N LEU A 161 17.55 12.15 -13.23
CA LEU A 161 16.39 12.01 -12.35
C LEU A 161 16.06 13.30 -11.59
N CYS A 162 17.07 13.98 -11.05
CA CYS A 162 16.88 15.21 -10.27
C CYS A 162 16.47 16.41 -11.13
N GLU A 163 17.01 16.51 -12.35
CA GLU A 163 16.73 17.59 -13.29
C GLU A 163 15.59 17.25 -14.26
N GLU A 164 15.01 16.05 -14.15
CA GLU A 164 13.96 15.52 -15.04
C GLU A 164 14.37 15.62 -16.53
N THR A 165 15.64 15.34 -16.82
CA THR A 165 16.22 15.41 -18.15
C THR A 165 15.70 14.25 -19.02
N PRO A 166 15.25 14.50 -20.25
CA PRO A 166 14.91 13.43 -21.19
C PRO A 166 16.11 12.53 -21.51
N VAL A 167 15.90 11.22 -21.51
CA VAL A 167 16.92 10.22 -21.85
C VAL A 167 16.40 9.24 -22.90
N ALA A 168 17.26 8.86 -23.84
CA ALA A 168 16.94 7.79 -24.77
C ALA A 168 16.95 6.44 -24.03
N LEU A 169 15.87 5.66 -24.16
CA LEU A 169 15.74 4.35 -23.53
C LEU A 169 16.49 3.28 -24.34
N THR A 170 17.81 3.25 -24.20
CA THR A 170 18.69 2.27 -24.86
C THR A 170 18.89 0.99 -24.07
N GLN A 171 18.65 1.03 -22.76
CA GLN A 171 18.72 -0.09 -21.84
C GLN A 171 17.54 -0.03 -20.87
N LYS A 172 17.25 -1.15 -20.18
CA LYS A 172 16.18 -1.17 -19.19
C LYS A 172 16.50 -0.26 -18.01
N LEU A 173 15.54 0.54 -17.59
CA LEU A 173 15.62 1.32 -16.35
C LEU A 173 14.85 0.58 -15.25
N TYR A 174 15.43 0.54 -14.07
CA TYR A 174 14.87 -0.11 -12.90
C TYR A 174 14.66 0.92 -11.81
N PHE A 175 13.54 0.81 -11.10
CA PHE A 175 13.20 1.66 -9.98
C PHE A 175 12.70 0.81 -8.82
N GLY A 176 13.32 0.98 -7.65
CA GLY A 176 12.83 0.44 -6.38
C GLY A 176 12.47 1.59 -5.45
N LEU A 177 11.19 1.80 -5.19
CA LEU A 177 10.69 2.78 -4.24
C LEU A 177 10.37 2.07 -2.92
N THR A 178 11.16 2.32 -1.87
CA THR A 178 11.08 1.59 -0.60
C THR A 178 10.87 2.53 0.59
N TRP A 179 10.01 2.13 1.53
CA TRP A 179 9.83 2.84 2.80
C TRP A 179 10.65 2.17 3.91
N GLY A 180 11.55 2.92 4.56
CA GLY A 180 12.38 2.45 5.69
C GLY A 180 13.52 1.50 5.30
N LEU A 181 13.31 0.63 4.31
CA LEU A 181 14.29 -0.36 3.85
C LEU A 181 15.31 0.24 2.87
N GLY A 182 16.59 -0.12 3.03
CA GLY A 182 17.62 0.05 2.00
C GLY A 182 17.82 -1.26 1.25
N ILE A 183 18.04 -1.19 -0.06
CA ILE A 183 18.51 -2.34 -0.85
C ILE A 183 20.02 -2.15 -1.02
N GLU A 184 20.81 -3.03 -0.42
CA GLU A 184 22.29 -2.98 -0.43
C GLU A 184 22.91 -3.89 -1.50
N ASP A 185 22.07 -4.47 -2.36
CA ASP A 185 22.46 -5.42 -3.40
C ASP A 185 22.26 -4.82 -4.80
N ASP A 186 22.63 -5.56 -5.84
CA ASP A 186 22.41 -5.15 -7.23
C ASP A 186 20.90 -5.01 -7.53
N LEU A 187 20.48 -3.78 -7.85
CA LEU A 187 19.07 -3.45 -8.07
C LEU A 187 18.46 -4.28 -9.20
N VAL A 188 19.21 -4.54 -10.27
CA VAL A 188 18.72 -5.28 -11.43
C VAL A 188 18.42 -6.73 -11.02
N ARG A 189 19.39 -7.40 -10.39
CA ARG A 189 19.27 -8.76 -9.88
C ARG A 189 18.11 -8.90 -8.89
N VAL A 190 18.04 -8.01 -7.89
CA VAL A 190 16.96 -8.01 -6.89
C VAL A 190 15.59 -7.80 -7.53
N THR A 191 15.49 -6.89 -8.50
CA THR A 191 14.21 -6.62 -9.18
C THR A 191 13.72 -7.84 -9.95
N HIS A 192 14.59 -8.53 -10.68
CA HIS A 192 14.23 -9.77 -11.39
C HIS A 192 13.88 -10.91 -10.43
N GLU A 193 14.67 -11.09 -9.37
CA GLU A 193 14.38 -12.10 -8.35
C GLU A 193 13.00 -11.87 -7.70
N PHE A 194 12.72 -10.63 -7.30
CA PHE A 194 11.43 -10.27 -6.71
C PHE A 194 10.28 -10.41 -7.71
N LEU A 195 10.48 -10.03 -8.98
CA LEU A 195 9.46 -10.17 -10.02
C LEU A 195 9.11 -11.65 -10.24
N ASP A 196 10.12 -12.52 -10.36
CA ASP A 196 9.93 -13.96 -10.58
C ASP A 196 9.22 -14.61 -9.40
N GLN A 197 9.68 -14.34 -8.18
CA GLN A 197 9.08 -14.88 -6.97
C GLN A 197 7.64 -14.38 -6.77
N THR A 198 7.39 -13.10 -7.04
CA THR A 198 6.04 -12.50 -6.98
C THR A 198 5.11 -13.08 -8.03
N THR A 199 5.60 -13.32 -9.25
CA THR A 199 4.84 -13.98 -10.32
C THR A 199 4.45 -15.39 -9.90
N ARG A 200 5.40 -16.17 -9.35
CA ARG A 200 5.14 -17.52 -8.85
C ARG A 200 4.13 -17.51 -7.72
N TYR A 201 4.28 -16.59 -6.75
CA TYR A 201 3.37 -16.45 -5.63
C TYR A 201 1.92 -16.26 -6.11
N TRP A 202 1.67 -15.26 -6.96
CA TRP A 202 0.29 -14.97 -7.38
C TRP A 202 -0.32 -16.10 -8.21
N ARG A 203 0.46 -16.71 -9.11
CA ARG A 203 -0.01 -17.85 -9.90
C ARG A 203 -0.33 -19.06 -9.02
N THR A 204 0.49 -19.34 -8.00
CA THR A 204 0.23 -20.39 -7.02
C THR A 204 -1.01 -20.07 -6.19
N TRP A 205 -1.17 -18.81 -5.76
CA TRP A 205 -2.36 -18.38 -5.03
C TRP A 205 -3.64 -18.59 -5.86
N VAL A 206 -3.64 -18.18 -7.13
CA VAL A 206 -4.77 -18.42 -8.05
C VAL A 206 -4.99 -19.92 -8.31
N LYS A 207 -3.93 -20.72 -8.40
CA LYS A 207 -4.03 -22.17 -8.56
C LYS A 207 -4.74 -22.85 -7.38
N ASN A 208 -4.66 -22.25 -6.19
CA ASN A 208 -5.35 -22.73 -5.00
C ASN A 208 -6.79 -22.20 -4.89
N CYS A 209 -7.24 -21.32 -5.79
CA CYS A 209 -8.64 -20.91 -5.87
C CYS A 209 -9.51 -22.01 -6.49
N SER A 210 -10.68 -22.24 -5.90
CA SER A 210 -11.79 -22.99 -6.51
C SER A 210 -12.52 -22.13 -7.54
N VAL A 211 -11.90 -21.89 -8.70
CA VAL A 211 -12.45 -21.01 -9.75
C VAL A 211 -13.57 -21.73 -10.52
N PRO A 212 -14.77 -21.12 -10.67
CA PRO A 212 -15.84 -21.67 -11.50
C PRO A 212 -15.43 -21.83 -12.97
N VAL A 213 -16.09 -22.72 -13.71
CA VAL A 213 -15.82 -22.89 -15.16
C VAL A 213 -16.24 -21.65 -15.96
N TRP A 214 -17.31 -20.98 -15.53
CA TRP A 214 -17.84 -19.79 -16.18
C TRP A 214 -17.17 -18.53 -15.63
N HIS A 215 -16.90 -17.57 -16.52
CA HIS A 215 -16.35 -16.25 -16.16
C HIS A 215 -15.01 -16.28 -15.37
N GLN A 216 -14.16 -17.27 -15.65
CA GLN A 216 -12.87 -17.46 -14.94
C GLN A 216 -12.02 -16.19 -14.85
N GLN A 217 -11.88 -15.46 -15.95
CA GLN A 217 -11.06 -14.26 -16.01
C GLN A 217 -11.57 -13.18 -15.04
N GLN A 218 -12.89 -12.97 -15.01
CA GLN A 218 -13.54 -11.99 -14.15
C GLN A 218 -13.46 -12.39 -12.67
N VAL A 219 -13.65 -13.69 -12.38
CA VAL A 219 -13.54 -14.23 -11.02
C VAL A 219 -12.11 -14.09 -10.50
N ILE A 220 -11.11 -14.51 -11.26
CA ILE A 220 -9.69 -14.42 -10.87
C ILE A 220 -9.28 -12.97 -10.66
N ARG A 221 -9.65 -12.06 -11.59
CA ARG A 221 -9.29 -10.64 -11.48
C ARG A 221 -9.95 -9.99 -10.25
N SER A 222 -11.21 -10.33 -9.97
CA SER A 222 -11.91 -9.88 -8.76
C SER A 222 -11.28 -10.42 -7.48
N ALA A 223 -10.97 -11.73 -7.45
CA ALA A 223 -10.33 -12.39 -6.31
C ALA A 223 -8.96 -11.75 -5.98
N LEU A 224 -8.13 -11.55 -7.00
CA LEU A 224 -6.83 -10.91 -6.85
C LEU A 224 -6.95 -9.46 -6.37
N ALA A 225 -7.99 -8.72 -6.80
CA ALA A 225 -8.23 -7.35 -6.33
C ALA A 225 -8.70 -7.33 -4.88
N LEU A 226 -9.63 -8.21 -4.48
CA LEU A 226 -10.06 -8.37 -3.09
C LEU A 226 -8.88 -8.77 -2.19
N LYS A 227 -7.98 -9.63 -2.68
CA LYS A 227 -6.80 -10.03 -1.91
C LYS A 227 -5.90 -8.85 -1.58
N LEU A 228 -5.78 -7.87 -2.48
CA LEU A 228 -5.02 -6.63 -2.19
C LEU A 228 -5.66 -5.73 -1.12
N HIS A 229 -6.93 -5.92 -0.81
CA HIS A 229 -7.63 -5.22 0.28
C HIS A 229 -7.43 -5.89 1.64
N CYS A 230 -6.85 -7.09 1.69
CA CYS A 230 -6.50 -7.74 2.95
C CYS A 230 -5.19 -7.13 3.48
N PHE A 231 -5.25 -6.41 4.59
CA PHE A 231 -4.06 -5.90 5.29
C PHE A 231 -3.52 -6.97 6.24
N GLU A 232 -2.54 -7.73 5.77
CA GLU A 232 -2.11 -8.96 6.43
C GLU A 232 -1.25 -8.76 7.70
N ASP A 233 -0.84 -7.52 8.00
CA ASP A 233 -0.16 -7.22 9.26
C ASP A 233 -1.11 -7.40 10.46
N THR A 234 -2.36 -6.97 10.33
CA THR A 234 -3.36 -7.05 11.41
C THR A 234 -4.53 -7.97 11.11
N GLY A 235 -4.73 -8.37 9.86
CA GLY A 235 -5.90 -9.14 9.41
C GLY A 235 -7.11 -8.28 9.03
N ALA A 236 -7.00 -6.95 9.12
CA ALA A 236 -8.05 -6.03 8.68
C ALA A 236 -8.31 -6.12 7.17
N ILE A 237 -9.56 -5.94 6.74
CA ILE A 237 -9.92 -5.91 5.32
C ILE A 237 -10.45 -4.51 4.98
N LEU A 238 -9.76 -3.82 4.07
CA LEU A 238 -10.13 -2.47 3.62
C LEU A 238 -11.39 -2.50 2.76
N ALA A 239 -12.28 -1.52 2.95
CA ALA A 239 -13.41 -1.34 2.03
C ALA A 239 -12.96 -0.79 0.67
N ALA A 240 -11.97 0.09 0.65
CA ALA A 240 -11.29 0.55 -0.56
C ALA A 240 -9.83 0.92 -0.27
N LEU A 241 -9.00 1.00 -1.31
CA LEU A 241 -7.59 1.43 -1.18
C LEU A 241 -7.39 2.94 -1.37
N THR A 242 -8.50 3.69 -1.51
CA THR A 242 -8.53 5.14 -1.77
C THR A 242 -9.48 5.86 -0.84
N THR A 243 -9.32 7.17 -0.74
CA THR A 243 -10.29 8.07 -0.12
C THR A 243 -10.75 9.12 -1.12
N SER A 244 -11.90 9.73 -0.86
CA SER A 244 -12.34 10.96 -1.52
C SER A 244 -12.59 10.84 -3.02
N LEU A 245 -12.71 9.62 -3.51
CA LEU A 245 -13.25 9.35 -4.84
C LEU A 245 -14.78 9.38 -4.76
N PRO A 246 -15.45 10.20 -5.56
CA PRO A 246 -16.89 10.39 -5.44
C PRO A 246 -17.68 9.19 -5.97
N GLU A 247 -18.85 8.93 -5.40
CA GLU A 247 -19.86 8.02 -5.99
C GLU A 247 -20.30 8.52 -7.39
N GLN A 248 -20.42 9.84 -7.53
CA GLN A 248 -20.74 10.53 -8.77
C GLN A 248 -19.86 11.78 -8.90
N PRO A 249 -19.16 12.02 -10.04
CA PRO A 249 -18.36 13.22 -10.24
C PRO A 249 -19.12 14.50 -9.90
N GLY A 250 -18.50 15.39 -9.11
CA GLY A 250 -19.10 16.61 -8.56
C GLY A 250 -19.93 16.42 -7.28
N GLY A 251 -20.16 15.18 -6.85
CA GLY A 251 -20.91 14.86 -5.62
C GLY A 251 -20.11 15.11 -4.34
N GLY A 252 -20.85 15.23 -3.22
CA GLY A 252 -20.28 15.46 -1.89
C GLY A 252 -19.99 14.19 -1.06
N ARG A 253 -20.26 13.00 -1.60
CA ARG A 253 -20.08 11.70 -0.93
C ARG A 253 -18.69 11.11 -1.22
N ASN A 254 -17.69 11.78 -0.68
CA ASN A 254 -16.28 11.55 -0.98
C ASN A 254 -15.59 11.06 0.30
N TRP A 255 -16.05 9.94 0.84
CA TRP A 255 -15.61 9.44 2.14
C TRP A 255 -14.25 8.75 2.06
N ASP A 256 -13.60 8.62 3.21
CA ASP A 256 -12.43 7.76 3.36
C ASP A 256 -12.87 6.32 3.62
N TYR A 257 -12.62 5.44 2.66
CA TYR A 257 -12.95 4.02 2.69
C TYR A 257 -11.74 3.13 2.98
N ARG A 258 -10.59 3.70 3.35
CA ARG A 258 -9.34 2.96 3.64
C ARG A 258 -9.33 2.23 4.99
N TYR A 259 -10.49 2.13 5.61
CA TYR A 259 -10.69 1.51 6.92
C TYR A 259 -11.43 0.19 6.78
N CYS A 260 -11.44 -0.56 7.88
CA CYS A 260 -12.11 -1.84 7.95
C CYS A 260 -13.58 -1.65 8.32
N TRP A 261 -14.45 -1.71 7.31
CA TRP A 261 -15.90 -1.78 7.50
C TRP A 261 -16.30 -3.25 7.66
N LEU A 262 -16.90 -3.60 8.80
CA LEU A 262 -17.20 -5.00 9.12
C LEU A 262 -18.15 -5.65 8.10
N ARG A 263 -19.05 -4.86 7.54
CA ARG A 263 -19.98 -5.27 6.47
C ARG A 263 -19.25 -5.66 5.19
N ASP A 264 -18.35 -4.82 4.74
CA ASP A 264 -17.57 -4.99 3.51
C ASP A 264 -16.61 -6.17 3.66
N ALA A 265 -15.97 -6.28 4.84
CA ALA A 265 -15.14 -7.41 5.20
C ALA A 265 -15.91 -8.74 5.15
N TYR A 266 -17.15 -8.77 5.65
CA TYR A 266 -18.02 -9.97 5.58
C TYR A 266 -18.26 -10.43 4.13
N TYR A 267 -18.53 -9.51 3.20
CA TYR A 267 -18.72 -9.87 1.79
C TYR A 267 -17.43 -10.36 1.14
N ALA A 268 -16.29 -9.72 1.43
CA ALA A 268 -14.99 -10.17 0.95
C ALA A 268 -14.65 -11.59 1.46
N LEU A 269 -14.89 -11.87 2.74
CA LEU A 269 -14.69 -13.19 3.34
C LEU A 269 -15.61 -14.25 2.76
N THR A 270 -16.87 -13.90 2.48
CA THR A 270 -17.80 -14.81 1.81
C THR A 270 -17.29 -15.19 0.41
N ALA A 271 -16.74 -14.22 -0.31
CA ALA A 271 -16.12 -14.48 -1.61
C ALA A 271 -14.88 -15.39 -1.49
N PHE A 272 -14.00 -15.15 -0.51
CA PHE A 272 -12.84 -16.02 -0.27
C PHE A 272 -13.22 -17.45 0.13
N ASN A 273 -14.22 -17.60 1.00
CA ASN A 273 -14.76 -18.91 1.38
C ASN A 273 -15.28 -19.68 0.16
N ASN A 274 -16.01 -19.01 -0.74
CA ASN A 274 -16.49 -19.62 -1.99
C ASN A 274 -15.35 -19.99 -2.96
N LEU A 275 -14.19 -19.34 -2.83
CA LEU A 275 -12.98 -19.63 -3.59
C LEU A 275 -12.05 -20.63 -2.88
N GLY A 276 -12.40 -21.13 -1.70
CA GLY A 276 -11.59 -22.09 -0.95
C GLY A 276 -10.41 -21.48 -0.17
N HIS A 277 -10.44 -20.18 0.09
CA HIS A 277 -9.43 -19.46 0.88
C HIS A 277 -9.96 -19.19 2.30
N PHE A 278 -9.30 -19.77 3.30
CA PHE A 278 -9.74 -19.72 4.71
C PHE A 278 -8.77 -18.93 5.59
N GLU A 279 -7.53 -18.74 5.15
CA GLU A 279 -6.48 -18.05 5.89
C GLU A 279 -6.85 -16.59 6.18
N GLU A 280 -7.52 -15.92 5.24
CA GLU A 280 -8.02 -14.55 5.40
C GLU A 280 -9.12 -14.47 6.47
N MET A 281 -9.92 -15.52 6.63
CA MET A 281 -10.96 -15.59 7.65
C MET A 281 -10.36 -15.73 9.05
N GLU A 282 -9.33 -16.57 9.20
CA GLU A 282 -8.61 -16.72 10.46
C GLU A 282 -7.91 -15.42 10.87
N ALA A 283 -7.22 -14.76 9.94
CA ALA A 283 -6.59 -13.48 10.18
C ALA A 283 -7.60 -12.40 10.60
N PHE A 284 -8.77 -12.35 9.94
CA PHE A 284 -9.82 -11.41 10.29
C PHE A 284 -10.47 -11.71 11.65
N LEU A 285 -10.66 -12.99 11.99
CA LEU A 285 -11.17 -13.38 13.31
C LEU A 285 -10.19 -12.92 14.41
N ASN A 286 -8.89 -13.12 14.21
CA ASN A 286 -7.87 -12.63 15.14
C ASN A 286 -7.91 -11.10 15.27
N PHE A 287 -8.16 -10.37 14.17
CA PHE A 287 -8.38 -8.92 14.20
C PHE A 287 -9.57 -8.53 15.09
N LEU A 288 -10.72 -9.21 14.95
CA LEU A 288 -11.92 -8.97 15.76
C LEU A 288 -11.72 -9.32 17.24
N LEU A 289 -11.05 -10.43 17.53
CA LEU A 289 -10.76 -10.83 18.91
C LEU A 289 -9.88 -9.79 19.61
N ASN A 290 -8.89 -9.24 18.91
CA ASN A 290 -8.06 -8.17 19.46
C ASN A 290 -8.85 -6.87 19.69
N ILE A 291 -9.78 -6.52 18.79
CA ILE A 291 -10.73 -5.40 19.01
C ILE A 291 -11.56 -5.61 20.28
N ALA A 292 -12.16 -6.79 20.46
CA ALA A 292 -12.97 -7.11 21.61
C ALA A 292 -12.15 -7.13 22.92
N HIS A 293 -10.87 -7.50 22.83
CA HIS A 293 -9.95 -7.44 23.96
C HIS A 293 -9.59 -6.00 24.33
N ALA A 294 -9.22 -5.18 23.34
CA ALA A 294 -8.72 -3.82 23.53
C ALA A 294 -9.80 -2.80 23.93
N HIS A 295 -11.05 -3.00 23.48
CA HIS A 295 -12.15 -2.06 23.70
C HIS A 295 -13.28 -2.73 24.46
N GLU A 296 -13.48 -2.38 25.74
CA GLU A 296 -14.52 -2.97 26.59
C GLU A 296 -15.91 -2.91 25.95
N HIS A 297 -16.27 -1.77 25.35
CA HIS A 297 -17.56 -1.61 24.65
C HIS A 297 -17.73 -2.57 23.46
N SER A 298 -16.64 -3.00 22.83
CA SER A 298 -16.68 -3.93 21.70
C SER A 298 -16.95 -5.38 22.13
N ARG A 299 -16.95 -5.68 23.44
CA ARG A 299 -17.36 -7.00 23.97
C ARG A 299 -18.87 -7.23 23.80
N ASP A 300 -19.65 -6.18 24.02
CA ASP A 300 -21.11 -6.24 23.91
C ASP A 300 -21.58 -5.90 22.50
N ARG A 301 -20.95 -4.91 21.84
CA ARG A 301 -21.34 -4.48 20.50
C ARG A 301 -20.17 -3.93 19.70
N LEU A 302 -19.86 -4.59 18.59
CA LEU A 302 -18.90 -4.08 17.61
C LEU A 302 -19.43 -2.81 16.90
N ARG A 303 -18.51 -1.90 16.59
CA ARG A 303 -18.77 -0.70 15.78
C ARG A 303 -18.70 -1.05 14.29
N PRO A 304 -19.32 -0.26 13.40
CA PRO A 304 -19.33 -0.58 11.97
C PRO A 304 -17.95 -0.51 11.31
N VAL A 305 -17.07 0.37 11.80
CA VAL A 305 -15.79 0.70 11.18
C VAL A 305 -14.68 0.80 12.21
N TYR A 306 -13.50 0.29 11.85
CA TYR A 306 -12.27 0.36 12.64
C TYR A 306 -11.07 0.74 11.76
N THR A 307 -10.08 1.39 12.36
CA THR A 307 -8.77 1.59 11.73
C THR A 307 -8.04 0.26 11.58
N LEU A 308 -7.01 0.22 10.73
CA LEU A 308 -6.20 -0.99 10.54
C LEU A 308 -5.48 -1.40 11.84
N SER A 309 -5.28 -0.46 12.76
CA SER A 309 -4.74 -0.68 14.11
C SER A 309 -5.82 -0.75 15.20
N GLN A 310 -7.04 -1.16 14.86
CA GLN A 310 -8.14 -1.43 15.80
C GLN A 310 -8.73 -0.18 16.48
N GLY A 311 -8.33 1.04 16.12
CA GLY A 311 -8.92 2.26 16.65
C GLY A 311 -10.33 2.49 16.09
N PHE A 312 -11.24 3.07 16.88
CA PHE A 312 -12.62 3.35 16.43
C PHE A 312 -12.95 4.85 16.39
N GLN A 313 -12.13 5.71 17.01
CA GLN A 313 -12.31 7.16 16.91
C GLN A 313 -11.64 7.67 15.63
N LEU A 314 -12.47 7.98 14.64
CA LEU A 314 -12.05 8.45 13.32
C LEU A 314 -12.65 9.83 13.06
N PRO A 315 -12.15 10.91 13.73
CA PRO A 315 -12.64 12.25 13.46
C PRO A 315 -12.32 12.62 12.02
N GLU A 316 -13.36 12.72 11.21
CA GLU A 316 -13.25 13.16 9.83
C GLU A 316 -12.60 14.53 9.76
N THR A 317 -11.63 14.67 8.87
CA THR A 317 -10.96 15.91 8.56
C THR A 317 -11.19 16.23 7.10
N ALA A 318 -11.72 17.42 6.82
CA ALA A 318 -11.86 17.92 5.46
C ALA A 318 -10.62 18.75 5.06
N HIS A 319 -10.10 18.49 3.87
CA HIS A 319 -8.87 19.09 3.36
C HIS A 319 -9.21 20.12 2.26
N ALA A 320 -9.52 21.35 2.68
CA ALA A 320 -9.94 22.43 1.78
C ALA A 320 -8.84 22.87 0.78
N ASN A 321 -7.58 22.57 1.09
CA ASN A 321 -6.44 22.83 0.21
C ASN A 321 -6.39 21.88 -0.99
N TRP A 322 -7.14 20.77 -1.02
CA TRP A 322 -7.16 19.82 -2.15
C TRP A 322 -8.32 20.09 -3.12
N LYS A 323 -8.05 20.00 -4.42
CA LYS A 323 -9.07 20.17 -5.47
C LYS A 323 -10.10 19.04 -5.53
N GLY A 324 -9.68 17.82 -5.20
CA GLY A 324 -10.51 16.61 -5.30
C GLY A 324 -10.59 16.05 -6.71
N PHE A 325 -10.93 14.75 -6.80
CA PHE A 325 -11.00 14.05 -8.08
C PHE A 325 -12.03 14.71 -9.00
N GLN A 326 -11.61 15.16 -10.18
CA GLN A 326 -12.46 15.93 -11.11
C GLN A 326 -13.18 17.11 -10.42
N GLN A 327 -12.48 17.81 -9.53
CA GLN A 327 -13.01 18.94 -8.74
C GLN A 327 -14.14 18.56 -7.76
N SER A 328 -14.29 17.27 -7.45
CA SER A 328 -15.30 16.79 -6.50
C SER A 328 -14.83 17.06 -5.07
N THR A 329 -15.55 17.93 -4.38
CA THR A 329 -15.23 18.35 -3.00
C THR A 329 -16.33 17.90 -2.03
N PRO A 330 -16.03 17.72 -0.74
CA PRO A 330 -14.72 17.89 -0.10
C PRO A 330 -13.81 16.66 -0.28
N VAL A 331 -12.49 16.87 -0.13
CA VAL A 331 -11.53 15.79 0.13
C VAL A 331 -11.51 15.53 1.63
N ARG A 332 -11.59 14.26 2.02
CA ARG A 332 -11.70 13.81 3.40
C ARG A 332 -10.61 12.80 3.75
N SER A 333 -10.14 12.86 4.99
CA SER A 333 -9.45 11.74 5.64
C SER A 333 -10.18 11.36 6.90
N ASN A 334 -10.05 10.10 7.32
CA ASN A 334 -10.86 9.51 8.39
C ASN A 334 -12.36 9.48 8.01
N ASN A 335 -13.16 8.88 8.88
CA ASN A 335 -14.57 8.65 8.59
C ASN A 335 -15.38 8.65 9.89
N GLN A 336 -16.37 9.54 9.99
CA GLN A 336 -17.26 9.64 11.15
C GLN A 336 -18.26 8.48 11.28
N GLY A 337 -18.26 7.52 10.35
CA GLY A 337 -19.13 6.34 10.35
C GLY A 337 -19.06 5.49 11.62
N ALA A 338 -18.05 5.66 12.48
CA ALA A 338 -17.95 5.01 13.79
C ALA A 338 -19.10 5.38 14.75
N HIS A 339 -19.71 6.56 14.57
CA HIS A 339 -20.86 7.01 15.37
C HIS A 339 -22.21 6.56 14.79
N ALA A 340 -22.25 6.17 13.51
CA ALA A 340 -23.48 5.73 12.87
C ALA A 340 -23.87 4.35 13.41
N VAL A 341 -25.01 4.25 14.08
CA VAL A 341 -25.58 2.97 14.50
C VAL A 341 -26.13 2.27 13.25
N SER A 342 -25.50 1.17 12.83
CA SER A 342 -26.03 0.32 11.76
C SER A 342 -26.57 -0.96 12.40
N ASP A 343 -27.89 -1.12 12.43
CA ASP A 343 -28.56 -2.32 12.99
C ASP A 343 -28.46 -3.55 12.08
N SER A 344 -27.80 -3.45 10.93
CA SER A 344 -27.65 -4.51 9.93
C SER A 344 -26.41 -5.39 10.12
N VAL A 345 -25.59 -5.16 11.16
CA VAL A 345 -24.33 -5.92 11.39
C VAL A 345 -24.54 -7.16 12.26
N THR A 346 -25.75 -7.43 12.74
CA THR A 346 -26.06 -8.64 13.53
C THR A 346 -27.00 -9.62 12.80
N PRO A 347 -26.52 -10.39 11.82
CA PRO A 347 -27.06 -11.72 11.60
C PRO A 347 -26.37 -12.68 12.57
N GLY A 348 -27.01 -12.96 13.72
CA GLY A 348 -26.77 -14.22 14.45
C GLY A 348 -25.99 -14.18 15.77
N CYS A 349 -25.58 -13.04 16.31
CA CYS A 349 -25.06 -12.97 17.69
C CYS A 349 -26.12 -12.37 18.62
N GLY A 350 -27.23 -13.09 18.78
CA GLY A 350 -28.32 -12.73 19.68
C GLY A 350 -28.10 -13.31 21.07
N LYS A 351 -27.86 -12.43 22.05
CA LYS A 351 -28.19 -12.57 23.48
C LYS A 351 -28.17 -13.99 24.05
N ALA A 352 -27.03 -14.41 24.58
CA ALA A 352 -26.99 -15.44 25.60
C ALA A 352 -27.28 -14.79 26.96
N GLU A 353 -28.55 -14.59 27.29
CA GLU A 353 -28.99 -14.22 28.64
C GLU A 353 -29.81 -15.37 29.22
N ALA A 354 -29.47 -15.74 30.45
CA ALA A 354 -29.95 -16.91 31.14
C ALA A 354 -31.47 -16.88 31.40
N ALA A 355 -32.18 -17.89 30.88
CA ALA A 355 -33.44 -18.36 31.47
C ALA A 355 -33.63 -19.83 31.10
N GLY A 356 -33.50 -20.71 32.09
CA GLY A 356 -33.88 -22.11 31.94
C GLY A 356 -35.39 -22.24 31.71
N ARG A 357 -35.78 -22.95 30.66
CA ARG A 357 -36.86 -23.95 30.63
C ARG A 357 -37.05 -24.46 29.20
N SER A 358 -36.88 -25.78 29.06
CA SER A 358 -37.70 -26.69 28.25
C SER A 358 -38.45 -26.08 27.05
N THR A 359 -38.01 -26.38 25.83
CA THR A 359 -38.82 -27.07 24.80
C THR A 359 -37.99 -27.36 23.55
N ARG A 360 -38.12 -28.58 23.02
CA ARG A 360 -37.53 -29.05 21.75
C ARG A 360 -38.33 -28.50 20.57
N SER A 361 -37.67 -27.92 19.57
CA SER A 361 -38.09 -27.94 18.15
C SER A 361 -36.94 -27.49 17.25
N PRO A 362 -36.67 -28.16 16.11
CA PRO A 362 -35.66 -27.73 15.15
C PRO A 362 -36.24 -26.70 14.17
N ILE A 363 -35.59 -25.54 14.05
CA ILE A 363 -35.94 -24.51 13.05
C ILE A 363 -35.23 -24.82 11.75
N SER A 364 -35.99 -25.09 10.68
CA SER A 364 -35.50 -25.14 9.30
C SER A 364 -35.51 -23.72 8.71
N CYS A 365 -34.39 -23.27 8.14
CA CYS A 365 -34.34 -22.01 7.40
C CYS A 365 -34.39 -22.30 5.89
N ALA A 366 -35.58 -22.17 5.30
CA ALA A 366 -35.77 -22.09 3.85
C ALA A 366 -35.96 -20.62 3.46
N GLY A 367 -35.15 -20.12 2.52
CA GLY A 367 -35.32 -18.80 1.89
C GLY A 367 -36.34 -18.84 0.74
N PRO A 368 -36.92 -17.70 0.33
CA PRO A 368 -38.04 -17.67 -0.62
C PRO A 368 -37.59 -17.81 -2.08
N GLY A 369 -38.14 -18.83 -2.74
CA GLY A 369 -38.83 -18.70 -4.03
C GLY A 369 -38.01 -18.66 -5.31
N TRP A 370 -37.68 -19.83 -5.87
CA TRP A 370 -37.67 -20.08 -7.32
C TRP A 370 -38.50 -21.34 -7.59
N ASN A 371 -39.64 -21.17 -8.28
CA ASN A 371 -40.47 -22.27 -8.77
C ASN A 371 -39.87 -22.82 -10.06
N ALA A 372 -39.48 -24.10 -10.04
CA ALA A 372 -39.41 -24.93 -11.24
C ALA A 372 -40.22 -26.20 -10.98
N SER A 373 -41.26 -26.36 -11.78
CA SER A 373 -42.24 -27.44 -11.79
C SER A 373 -41.63 -28.82 -12.05
N ASN A 374 -42.04 -29.76 -11.19
CA ASN A 374 -42.28 -31.20 -11.43
C ASN A 374 -41.29 -32.01 -12.29
N ALA A 375 -40.55 -32.91 -11.62
CA ALA A 375 -40.41 -34.29 -12.06
C ALA A 375 -40.35 -35.23 -10.83
N SER A 376 -41.17 -36.27 -10.90
CA SER A 376 -41.58 -37.23 -9.88
C SER A 376 -40.51 -38.27 -9.47
N GLY A 377 -40.47 -38.65 -8.19
CA GLY A 377 -39.82 -39.89 -7.73
C GLY A 377 -39.88 -40.07 -6.20
N ARG A 378 -40.46 -41.18 -5.74
CA ARG A 378 -40.85 -41.53 -4.35
C ARG A 378 -39.68 -41.97 -3.42
N PRO A 379 -39.90 -42.05 -2.09
CA PRO A 379 -38.88 -42.05 -1.04
C PRO A 379 -38.45 -43.45 -0.55
N GLY A 380 -37.26 -43.55 0.07
CA GLY A 380 -36.82 -44.77 0.75
C GLY A 380 -35.57 -44.60 1.63
N SER A 381 -35.74 -44.89 2.92
CA SER A 381 -34.75 -45.28 3.95
C SER A 381 -33.65 -44.29 4.39
N SER A 382 -33.78 -43.83 5.64
CA SER A 382 -32.65 -43.39 6.49
C SER A 382 -31.81 -44.57 6.96
N PRO A 383 -30.50 -44.37 7.17
CA PRO A 383 -29.85 -44.90 8.35
C PRO A 383 -29.14 -43.81 9.16
N HIS A 384 -29.35 -43.88 10.47
CA HIS A 384 -28.66 -43.12 11.51
C HIS A 384 -27.14 -43.34 11.46
N TYR A 385 -26.36 -42.25 11.51
CA TYR A 385 -24.96 -42.30 11.94
C TYR A 385 -24.78 -41.55 13.26
N ARG A 386 -24.38 -42.32 14.27
CA ARG A 386 -24.02 -41.89 15.63
C ARG A 386 -22.52 -41.57 15.60
N LEU A 387 -22.14 -40.30 15.70
CA LEU A 387 -20.73 -39.89 15.77
C LEU A 387 -20.24 -40.02 17.22
N THR A 388 -19.44 -41.05 17.47
CA THR A 388 -18.62 -41.18 18.69
C THR A 388 -17.25 -40.57 18.45
N TRP A 389 -16.85 -39.62 19.30
CA TRP A 389 -15.50 -39.06 19.37
C TRP A 389 -14.51 -40.13 19.86
N GLN A 390 -13.46 -40.40 19.08
CA GLN A 390 -12.30 -41.19 19.51
C GLN A 390 -11.04 -40.35 19.30
N GLU A 391 -10.34 -40.04 20.38
CA GLU A 391 -8.99 -39.46 20.37
C GLU A 391 -8.03 -40.46 19.71
N ARG A 392 -7.25 -40.01 18.71
CA ARG A 392 -6.11 -40.78 18.18
C ARG A 392 -4.80 -40.05 18.47
N GLY A 393 -3.94 -40.76 19.19
CA GLY A 393 -2.64 -40.33 19.66
C GLY A 393 -1.58 -40.07 18.58
N SER A 394 -0.63 -39.23 18.98
CA SER A 394 0.82 -39.26 18.71
C SER A 394 1.28 -39.85 17.36
N VAL A 395 1.74 -38.95 16.47
CA VAL A 395 2.52 -39.31 15.28
C VAL A 395 3.92 -39.76 15.71
N ARG A 396 4.23 -41.06 15.50
CA ARG A 396 5.57 -41.65 15.64
C ARG A 396 6.49 -41.21 14.50
N ARG A 397 7.65 -40.67 14.85
CA ARG A 397 8.81 -40.52 13.95
C ARG A 397 9.37 -41.91 13.60
N ARG A 398 9.68 -42.15 12.32
CA ARG A 398 10.43 -43.35 11.88
C ARG A 398 11.92 -43.20 12.23
N PRO A 399 12.61 -44.26 12.68
CA PRO A 399 14.05 -44.26 12.91
C PRO A 399 14.81 -44.60 11.62
N CYS A 400 15.98 -44.00 11.43
CA CYS A 400 16.95 -44.42 10.42
C CYS A 400 18.15 -45.04 11.15
N SER A 401 18.43 -46.32 10.90
CA SER A 401 19.51 -47.09 11.53
C SER A 401 20.64 -47.41 10.54
N ALA A 402 21.81 -46.85 10.86
CA ALA A 402 23.20 -47.32 10.71
C ALA A 402 23.62 -48.38 9.66
N LEU A 403 24.76 -48.08 8.99
CA LEU A 403 25.83 -49.04 8.69
C LEU A 403 27.20 -48.36 8.81
N GLN A 404 28.16 -49.09 9.41
CA GLN A 404 29.47 -48.68 9.97
C GLN A 404 30.68 -48.85 9.03
N LYS A 405 31.82 -48.32 9.52
CA LYS A 405 33.28 -48.64 9.33
C LYS A 405 34.03 -47.56 8.53
N GLY A 406 34.95 -46.75 9.08
CA GLY A 406 36.26 -47.03 9.71
C GLY A 406 37.35 -46.73 8.65
N GLU A 407 38.42 -45.94 8.79
CA GLU A 407 39.25 -45.42 9.90
C GLU A 407 40.19 -44.28 9.31
N PRO A 408 41.32 -43.79 9.89
CA PRO A 408 41.56 -42.35 10.15
C PRO A 408 42.76 -41.70 9.40
N CYS A 409 42.87 -40.36 9.35
CA CYS A 409 44.11 -39.62 9.72
C CYS A 409 43.98 -38.08 9.67
N ALA A 410 44.88 -37.45 10.41
CA ALA A 410 45.00 -36.05 10.82
C ALA A 410 45.13 -34.99 9.71
N THR A 411 44.62 -33.76 9.97
CA THR A 411 45.48 -32.58 10.17
C THR A 411 44.74 -31.40 10.82
N ALA A 412 45.46 -30.70 11.69
CA ALA A 412 44.99 -29.65 12.58
C ALA A 412 44.82 -28.27 11.90
N ARG A 413 43.93 -27.44 12.45
CA ARG A 413 44.22 -26.03 12.81
C ARG A 413 43.14 -25.45 13.74
N ARG A 414 43.56 -25.11 14.96
CA ARG A 414 42.86 -24.24 15.92
C ARG A 414 42.85 -22.81 15.43
N MET A 415 41.79 -22.06 15.71
CA MET A 415 41.91 -20.65 16.12
C MET A 415 40.81 -20.28 17.12
N THR A 416 41.28 -19.71 18.22
CA THR A 416 40.59 -19.37 19.47
C THR A 416 39.98 -17.97 19.44
N ALA A 417 38.89 -17.80 20.19
CA ALA A 417 38.26 -16.53 20.49
C ALA A 417 39.09 -15.70 21.48
N THR A 418 39.14 -14.38 21.25
CA THR A 418 39.65 -13.39 22.22
C THR A 418 38.79 -12.13 22.20
N THR A 419 38.05 -11.91 23.28
CA THR A 419 37.55 -10.61 23.77
C THR A 419 38.66 -9.79 24.42
N PRO A 420 38.57 -8.45 24.44
CA PRO A 420 39.19 -7.64 25.48
C PRO A 420 38.15 -7.08 26.47
N ARG A 421 38.46 -7.24 27.77
CA ARG A 421 37.92 -6.47 28.89
C ARG A 421 38.79 -5.23 29.11
N CYS A 422 38.19 -4.12 29.53
CA CYS A 422 38.81 -3.21 30.51
C CYS A 422 37.80 -2.87 31.61
N ARG A 423 38.19 -3.14 32.85
CA ARG A 423 37.63 -2.66 34.13
C ARG A 423 38.16 -1.23 34.39
N ASN A 424 37.56 -0.33 35.17
CA ASN A 424 37.33 -0.36 36.64
C ASN A 424 36.53 0.93 37.00
N SER A 425 35.37 0.85 37.67
CA SER A 425 35.15 0.95 39.13
C SER A 425 34.98 2.39 39.69
N ARG A 426 33.79 2.72 40.20
CA ARG A 426 33.47 2.87 41.64
C ARG A 426 32.03 3.36 41.87
N CYS A 427 31.39 2.75 42.86
CA CYS A 427 30.06 3.03 43.41
C CYS A 427 30.09 4.14 44.48
N SER A 428 28.96 4.81 44.70
CA SER A 428 28.42 5.10 46.04
C SER A 428 27.03 5.76 45.96
N ASP A 429 26.02 5.02 46.42
CA ASP A 429 24.93 5.35 47.35
C ASP A 429 24.17 6.71 47.37
N THR A 430 22.85 6.55 47.42
CA THR A 430 21.67 7.43 47.68
C THR A 430 21.67 8.17 49.06
N PRO A 431 20.63 8.91 49.54
CA PRO A 431 19.35 9.43 48.98
C PRO A 431 19.01 10.92 49.37
N THR A 432 17.77 11.35 49.08
CA THR A 432 16.94 12.41 49.73
C THR A 432 16.86 13.81 49.10
N GLY A 433 15.64 14.38 49.12
CA GLY A 433 15.47 15.82 49.38
C GLY A 433 14.73 16.65 48.32
N SER A 434 13.56 17.15 48.70
CA SER A 434 12.63 18.05 48.02
C SER A 434 13.16 19.40 47.52
N SER A 435 12.42 19.92 46.52
CA SER A 435 11.98 21.33 46.34
C SER A 435 12.91 22.37 45.70
N ALA A 436 12.23 23.29 44.99
CA ALA A 436 12.59 24.66 44.62
C ALA A 436 13.33 24.93 43.29
N LYS A 437 12.62 25.64 42.38
CA LYS A 437 13.17 26.55 41.35
C LYS A 437 14.11 27.58 41.99
N PRO A 438 15.15 28.07 41.29
CA PRO A 438 15.07 29.39 40.62
C PRO A 438 16.01 29.50 39.37
N PRO A 439 16.45 30.70 38.92
CA PRO A 439 15.87 31.58 37.91
C PRO A 439 16.73 31.67 36.61
N PRO A 440 16.35 32.44 35.56
CA PRO A 440 17.15 32.53 34.34
C PRO A 440 18.26 33.59 34.47
N PRO A 441 19.40 33.45 33.78
CA PRO A 441 20.40 34.50 33.70
C PRO A 441 20.02 35.54 32.64
N ARG A 442 20.03 36.82 33.05
CA ARG A 442 20.22 38.00 32.19
C ARG A 442 21.39 38.80 32.75
N LEU A 443 22.25 39.30 31.85
CA LEU A 443 23.00 40.57 31.85
C LEU A 443 23.60 40.64 30.41
N SER A 444 23.11 41.47 29.48
CA SER A 444 23.42 42.90 29.22
C SER A 444 24.92 43.13 28.96
N ALA A 445 25.39 43.89 27.97
CA ALA A 445 24.88 45.06 27.25
C ALA A 445 25.55 45.08 25.84
N SER A 446 25.27 45.94 24.86
CA SER A 446 24.89 47.36 24.85
C SER A 446 24.60 47.83 23.41
N SER A 447 23.70 48.83 23.30
CA SER A 447 23.60 49.92 22.30
C SER A 447 23.40 49.54 20.81
N GLU A 448 22.46 50.08 20.04
CA GLU A 448 21.95 51.45 19.97
C GLU A 448 20.48 51.52 19.46
N TYR A 449 19.79 52.58 19.91
CA TYR A 449 18.56 53.18 19.39
C TYR A 449 18.73 53.63 17.92
N GLY A 450 17.74 53.85 17.05
CA GLY A 450 16.29 53.89 17.18
C GLY A 450 15.69 54.50 15.90
N THR A 451 14.48 54.05 15.56
CA THR A 451 13.33 54.81 15.01
C THR A 451 13.51 55.79 13.83
N GLY A 452 12.82 55.48 12.73
CA GLY A 452 11.86 56.43 12.14
C GLY A 452 12.07 56.86 10.68
N PRO A 453 11.00 57.19 9.93
CA PRO A 453 10.85 56.81 8.52
C PRO A 453 10.87 58.00 7.53
N ARG A 454 11.04 57.74 6.21
CA ARG A 454 10.45 58.50 5.08
C ARG A 454 10.81 57.91 3.70
N ARG A 455 9.78 57.75 2.86
CA ARG A 455 9.83 57.72 1.37
C ARG A 455 9.92 59.18 0.83
N PRO A 456 9.90 59.47 -0.48
CA PRO A 456 10.47 58.81 -1.69
C PRO A 456 11.28 59.80 -2.56
N ALA A 457 11.99 59.35 -3.60
CA ALA A 457 12.33 60.21 -4.75
C ALA A 457 12.63 59.40 -6.03
N SER A 458 11.96 59.83 -7.09
CA SER A 458 12.13 59.52 -8.51
C SER A 458 13.48 60.01 -9.08
N PHE A 459 14.00 59.32 -10.09
CA PHE A 459 14.89 59.92 -11.08
C PHE A 459 14.43 59.60 -12.50
N THR A 460 14.37 60.67 -13.27
CA THR A 460 13.92 60.87 -14.66
C THR A 460 15.09 60.79 -15.66
N GLY A 461 14.80 60.27 -16.87
CA GLY A 461 14.99 60.97 -18.14
C GLY A 461 16.37 60.96 -18.86
N MET A 462 16.39 60.38 -20.08
CA MET A 462 16.87 60.94 -21.38
C MET A 462 16.99 59.80 -22.42
N SER A 463 16.12 59.70 -23.44
CA SER A 463 16.14 60.37 -24.77
C SER A 463 17.21 59.81 -25.71
N ALA A 464 16.88 58.89 -26.64
CA ALA A 464 16.35 59.07 -28.01
C ALA A 464 17.42 59.35 -29.09
N ARG A 465 17.50 58.44 -30.09
CA ARG A 465 17.71 58.77 -31.51
C ARG A 465 17.28 57.62 -32.43
N THR A 466 16.34 57.97 -33.30
CA THR A 466 15.77 57.30 -34.46
C THR A 466 16.74 57.35 -35.67
N ILE A 467 16.56 56.45 -36.66
CA ILE A 467 16.78 56.56 -38.15
C ILE A 467 16.79 55.10 -38.67
N SER A 468 15.72 54.56 -39.28
CA SER A 468 15.21 54.66 -40.68
C SER A 468 15.42 53.31 -41.40
N GLU A 469 14.36 52.57 -41.74
CA GLU A 469 13.75 52.46 -43.09
C GLU A 469 14.52 51.61 -44.13
N ASN A 470 13.91 50.47 -44.50
CA ASN A 470 13.59 49.97 -45.86
C ASN A 470 13.58 48.43 -45.86
N ARG A 471 12.42 47.77 -46.00
CA ARG A 471 11.67 47.45 -47.23
C ARG A 471 12.42 46.55 -48.24
N ASN A 472 12.09 45.25 -48.15
CA ASN A 472 11.48 44.40 -49.20
C ASN A 472 12.38 43.85 -50.35
N PRO A 473 11.90 42.93 -51.22
CA PRO A 473 11.98 41.45 -51.06
C PRO A 473 12.55 40.71 -52.30
N ALA A 474 12.43 39.37 -52.30
CA ALA A 474 12.31 38.41 -53.43
C ALA A 474 13.41 37.33 -53.53
N LEU A 475 13.04 36.07 -53.22
CA LEU A 475 12.81 34.98 -54.17
C LEU A 475 12.22 33.76 -53.46
#